data_AF-I0Z184-F1
#
_entry.id   AF-I0Z184-F1
#
_cell.length_a   1.000
_cell.length_b   1.000
_cell.length_c   1.000
_cell.angle_alpha   90.00
_cell.angle_beta   90.00
_cell.angle_gamma   90.00
#
_symmetry.space_group_name_H-M   'P 1'
#
loop_
_entity.id
_entity.type
_entity.pdbx_description
1 polymer ?
#
loop_
_entity_poly.entity_id
_entity_poly.type
_entity_poly.pdbx_seq_one_letter_code
_entity_poly.pdbx_strand_id
1 'polypeptide(L)'
;MKAVHVILFAALATLCAARELKQATTGRVTFFDNTNYSGGGQAFEARVPASGCGDCNDLNFVRTNSWESYTSNAGNYIVLYDGHFCTGTASGQLPAKQGPIRGSLADSVDSFKLCN
;
A
#
# COMPACT_ATOMS: atom_id res chain seq x y z
N MET A 1 -20.17 -68.55 12.07
CA MET A 1 -19.66 -68.07 10.77
C MET A 1 -19.57 -66.55 10.86
N LYS A 2 -18.35 -65.98 10.95
CA LYS A 2 -17.68 -65.19 9.88
C LYS A 2 -18.55 -64.02 9.37
N ALA A 3 -18.13 -62.75 9.31
CA ALA A 3 -16.85 -62.10 9.56
C ALA A 3 -17.06 -60.58 9.77
N VAL A 4 -16.08 -59.98 10.46
CA VAL A 4 -15.85 -58.54 10.63
C VAL A 4 -15.52 -57.88 9.28
N HIS A 5 -16.03 -56.66 9.03
CA HIS A 5 -15.38 -55.69 8.14
C HIS A 5 -15.36 -54.31 8.83
N VAL A 6 -14.17 -53.92 9.24
CA VAL A 6 -13.76 -52.58 9.64
C VAL A 6 -13.17 -51.90 8.41
N ILE A 7 -13.71 -50.76 7.98
CA ILE A 7 -13.01 -49.72 7.18
C ILE A 7 -13.61 -48.38 7.65
N LEU A 8 -12.96 -47.66 8.58
CA LEU A 8 -11.81 -46.76 8.44
C LEU A 8 -12.17 -45.40 7.82
N PHE A 9 -12.08 -44.38 8.69
CA PHE A 9 -11.92 -42.94 8.48
C PHE A 9 -11.62 -42.46 7.05
N ALA A 10 -12.43 -41.52 6.57
CA ALA A 10 -11.92 -40.38 5.82
C ALA A 10 -12.78 -39.16 6.16
N ALA A 11 -12.20 -38.30 6.99
CA ALA A 11 -12.64 -36.93 7.15
C ALA A 11 -12.84 -36.31 5.77
N LEU A 12 -14.03 -35.78 5.50
CA LEU A 12 -14.27 -34.90 4.37
C LEU A 12 -13.62 -33.54 4.70
N ALA A 13 -12.29 -33.53 4.76
CA ALA A 13 -11.48 -32.34 4.68
C ALA A 13 -11.57 -31.85 3.23
N THR A 14 -12.67 -31.18 2.90
CA THR A 14 -12.75 -30.40 1.67
C THR A 14 -11.83 -29.21 1.84
N LEU A 15 -10.56 -29.40 1.46
CA LEU A 15 -9.68 -28.32 1.07
C LEU A 15 -10.38 -27.51 -0.03
N CYS A 16 -10.72 -26.26 0.26
CA CYS A 16 -10.51 -25.19 -0.70
C CYS A 16 -10.45 -23.85 0.04
N ALA A 17 -9.23 -23.51 0.46
CA ALA A 17 -8.77 -22.21 0.94
C ALA A 17 -9.72 -21.46 1.89
N ALA A 18 -9.36 -21.44 3.17
CA ALA A 18 -9.55 -20.24 3.97
C ALA A 18 -8.84 -19.09 3.23
N ARG A 19 -9.54 -18.43 2.31
CA ARG A 19 -9.14 -17.13 1.80
C ARG A 19 -9.24 -16.25 3.02
N GLU A 20 -8.12 -16.03 3.71
CA GLU A 20 -8.05 -14.97 4.68
C GLU A 20 -8.55 -13.74 3.94
N LEU A 21 -9.73 -13.25 4.32
CA LEU A 21 -10.18 -11.94 3.92
C LEU A 21 -9.19 -11.00 4.59
N LYS A 22 -8.06 -10.73 3.92
CA LYS A 22 -7.21 -9.60 4.28
C LYS A 22 -8.15 -8.40 4.21
N GLN A 23 -8.63 -7.93 5.36
CA GLN A 23 -9.55 -6.82 5.35
C GLN A 23 -8.81 -5.60 4.81
N ALA A 24 -9.53 -4.73 4.11
CA ALA A 24 -8.97 -3.44 3.76
C ALA A 24 -8.54 -2.75 5.06
N THR A 25 -7.32 -2.22 5.09
CA THR A 25 -6.81 -1.46 6.22
C THR A 25 -6.68 0.00 5.82
N THR A 26 -6.60 0.89 6.80
CA THR A 26 -6.22 2.29 6.57
C THR A 26 -4.80 2.49 7.08
N GLY A 27 -3.95 3.03 6.22
CA GLY A 27 -2.59 3.40 6.56
C GLY A 27 -2.40 4.90 6.55
N ARG A 28 -1.39 5.35 7.29
CA ARG A 28 -0.90 6.71 7.25
C ARG A 28 0.36 6.78 6.39
N VAL A 29 0.40 7.73 5.46
CA VAL A 29 1.60 8.11 4.72
C VAL A 29 2.00 9.50 5.16
N THR A 30 3.27 9.69 5.52
CA THR A 30 3.82 11.01 5.82
C THR A 30 4.89 11.35 4.79
N PHE A 31 4.74 12.51 4.14
CA PHE A 31 5.75 13.10 3.26
C PHE A 31 6.58 14.13 4.03
N PHE A 32 7.84 14.28 3.66
CA PHE A 32 8.81 15.13 4.35
C PHE A 32 9.63 15.97 3.37
N ASP A 33 9.97 17.18 3.79
CA ASP A 33 10.78 18.13 3.01
C ASP A 33 12.25 17.70 2.87
N ASN A 34 12.76 16.81 3.75
CA ASN A 34 14.14 16.34 3.69
C ASN A 34 14.24 14.85 3.34
N THR A 35 15.35 14.46 2.71
CA THR A 35 15.62 13.07 2.27
C THR A 35 15.81 12.06 3.43
N ASN A 36 16.00 12.54 4.65
CA ASN A 36 16.25 11.74 5.85
C ASN A 36 14.99 11.59 6.74
N TYR A 37 13.79 11.71 6.17
CA TYR A 37 12.51 11.55 6.87
C TYR A 37 12.31 12.57 8.01
N SER A 38 12.72 13.82 7.76
CA SER A 38 12.67 14.92 8.74
C SER A 38 12.27 16.24 8.09
N GLY A 39 12.20 17.31 8.90
CA GLY A 39 11.79 18.64 8.42
C GLY A 39 10.28 18.84 8.50
N GLY A 40 9.76 19.79 7.71
CA GLY A 40 8.32 19.92 7.51
C GLY A 40 7.76 18.65 6.89
N GLY A 41 6.51 18.33 7.23
CA GLY A 41 5.89 17.12 6.73
C GLY A 41 4.37 17.15 6.86
N GLN A 42 3.72 16.38 6.00
CA GLN A 42 2.26 16.26 5.98
C GLN A 42 1.86 14.79 5.93
N ALA A 43 0.88 14.44 6.75
CA ALA A 43 0.37 13.09 6.85
C ALA A 43 -1.01 12.95 6.19
N PHE A 44 -1.22 11.83 5.53
CA PHE A 44 -2.43 11.49 4.79
C PHE A 44 -2.87 10.07 5.17
N GLU A 45 -4.16 9.91 5.42
CA GLU A 45 -4.77 8.60 5.59
C GLU A 45 -5.15 8.05 4.22
N ALA A 46 -4.78 6.81 3.96
CA ALA A 46 -5.01 6.14 2.68
C ALA A 46 -5.53 4.71 2.92
N ARG A 47 -6.60 4.37 2.22
CA ARG A 47 -7.17 3.02 2.25
C ARG A 47 -6.29 2.07 1.45
N VAL A 48 -5.95 0.93 2.04
CA VAL A 48 -5.20 -0.15 1.42
C VAL A 48 -6.11 -1.39 1.31
N PRO A 49 -6.51 -1.81 0.11
CA PRO A 49 -7.38 -2.97 -0.06
C PRO A 49 -6.63 -4.27 0.24
N ALA A 50 -7.38 -5.36 0.41
CA ALA A 50 -6.88 -6.72 0.59
C ALA A 50 -5.80 -7.13 -0.43
N SER A 51 -5.97 -6.65 -1.65
CA SER A 51 -5.18 -6.96 -2.84
C SER A 51 -5.28 -5.81 -3.82
N GLY A 52 -4.17 -5.49 -4.49
CA GLY A 52 -4.11 -4.42 -5.48
C GLY A 52 -3.96 -3.04 -4.83
N CYS A 53 -4.28 -2.00 -5.59
CA CYS A 53 -4.11 -0.62 -5.14
C CYS A 53 -5.40 -0.03 -4.61
N GLY A 54 -5.27 0.79 -3.55
CA GLY A 54 -6.36 1.60 -3.03
C GLY A 54 -6.72 2.77 -3.94
N ASP A 55 -7.61 3.59 -3.39
CA ASP A 55 -8.07 4.81 -4.04
C ASP A 55 -6.90 5.78 -4.24
N CYS A 56 -7.03 6.66 -5.24
CA CYS A 56 -6.06 7.73 -5.42
C CYS A 56 -6.19 8.76 -4.30
N ASN A 57 -5.08 9.07 -3.65
CA ASN A 57 -5.03 10.09 -2.60
C ASN A 57 -4.36 11.33 -3.19
N ASP A 58 -5.16 12.36 -3.40
CA ASP A 58 -4.68 13.65 -3.86
C ASP A 58 -4.13 14.44 -2.66
N LEU A 59 -2.94 14.99 -2.81
CA LEU A 59 -2.28 15.72 -1.74
C LEU A 59 -2.82 17.16 -1.62
N ASN A 60 -3.62 17.61 -2.60
CA ASN A 60 -4.39 18.87 -2.65
C ASN A 60 -3.72 20.01 -1.87
N PHE A 61 -2.56 20.43 -2.36
CA PHE A 61 -1.64 21.25 -1.58
C PHE A 61 -2.12 22.67 -1.34
N VAL A 62 -1.89 23.14 -0.10
CA VAL A 62 -1.87 24.56 0.28
C VAL A 62 -0.41 25.10 0.34
N ARG A 63 0.61 24.24 0.29
CA ARG A 63 2.05 24.61 0.26
C ARG A 63 2.82 23.81 -0.80
N THR A 64 3.81 24.45 -1.40
CA THR A 64 4.65 23.97 -2.51
C THR A 64 5.34 22.61 -2.27
N ASN A 65 4.84 21.59 -2.98
CA ASN A 65 5.45 20.47 -3.73
C ASN A 65 6.88 19.91 -3.53
N SER A 66 7.72 20.31 -2.57
CA SER A 66 9.07 19.72 -2.42
C SER A 66 9.09 18.55 -1.40
N TRP A 67 8.63 17.37 -1.82
CA TRP A 67 8.70 16.15 -1.00
C TRP A 67 9.92 15.29 -1.35
N GLU A 68 10.86 15.22 -0.43
CA GLU A 68 12.13 14.51 -0.63
C GLU A 68 12.10 13.08 -0.08
N SER A 69 11.20 12.77 0.85
CA SER A 69 11.03 11.41 1.35
C SER A 69 9.62 11.14 1.90
N TYR A 70 9.31 9.87 2.08
CA TYR A 70 8.05 9.44 2.70
C TYR A 70 8.26 8.28 3.68
N THR A 71 7.28 8.09 4.56
CA THR A 71 7.10 6.88 5.38
C THR A 71 5.64 6.41 5.29
N SER A 72 5.41 5.10 5.41
CA SER A 72 4.07 4.54 5.60
C SER A 72 4.08 3.37 6.58
N ASN A 73 2.96 3.18 7.28
CA ASN A 73 2.72 2.04 8.16
C ASN A 73 1.81 0.96 7.55
N ALA A 74 1.41 1.11 6.28
CA ALA A 74 0.55 0.13 5.60
C ALA A 74 0.92 -0.02 4.12
N GLY A 75 0.37 -1.06 3.49
CA GLY A 75 0.70 -1.43 2.12
C GLY A 75 2.01 -2.19 2.01
N ASN A 76 2.16 -2.90 0.91
CA ASN A 76 3.40 -3.52 0.49
C ASN A 76 4.25 -2.53 -0.31
N TYR A 77 3.59 -1.76 -1.19
CA TYR A 77 4.24 -0.74 -2.01
C TYR A 77 3.37 0.52 -2.16
N ILE A 78 4.03 1.62 -2.52
CA ILE A 78 3.43 2.91 -2.84
C ILE A 78 3.79 3.27 -4.28
N VAL A 79 2.88 3.95 -4.96
CA VAL A 79 3.14 4.59 -6.26
C VAL A 79 2.83 6.07 -6.12
N LEU A 80 3.81 6.90 -6.47
CA LEU A 80 3.74 8.36 -6.44
C LEU A 80 3.52 8.89 -7.86
N TYR A 81 2.80 9.98 -7.99
CA TYR A 81 2.45 10.60 -9.27
C TYR A 81 2.77 12.09 -9.24
N ASP A 82 3.25 12.61 -10.37
CA ASP A 82 3.54 14.04 -10.54
C ASP A 82 2.31 14.90 -10.89
N GLY A 83 1.13 14.29 -10.97
CA GLY A 83 -0.12 14.97 -11.27
C GLY A 83 -1.24 14.58 -10.31
N HIS A 84 -2.19 15.51 -10.16
CA HIS A 84 -3.42 15.29 -9.41
C HIS A 84 -4.20 14.06 -9.88
N PHE A 85 -4.97 13.46 -8.96
CA PHE A 85 -5.83 12.31 -9.22
C PHE A 85 -5.11 11.10 -9.86
N CYS A 86 -3.82 10.92 -9.55
CA CYS A 86 -2.97 9.82 -9.99
C CYS A 86 -2.81 9.77 -11.51
N THR A 87 -2.58 10.95 -12.08
CA THR A 87 -2.28 11.16 -13.50
C THR A 87 -0.79 11.45 -13.69
N GLY A 88 -0.35 11.56 -14.95
CA GLY A 88 1.03 11.92 -15.26
C GLY A 88 2.05 10.79 -15.06
N THR A 89 3.28 11.15 -14.72
CA THR A 89 4.42 10.25 -14.54
C THR A 89 4.33 9.57 -13.18
N ALA A 90 4.41 8.23 -13.19
CA ALA A 90 4.44 7.43 -11.96
C ALA A 90 5.87 7.06 -11.54
N SER A 91 6.12 6.97 -10.24
CA SER A 91 7.41 6.50 -9.68
C SER A 91 7.74 5.03 -9.97
N GLY A 92 6.77 4.27 -10.49
CA GLY A 92 6.77 2.82 -10.36
C GLY A 92 6.48 2.38 -8.91
N GLN A 93 6.71 1.10 -8.61
CA GLN A 93 6.49 0.54 -7.27
C GLN A 93 7.66 0.85 -6.35
N LEU A 94 7.41 1.64 -5.30
CA LEU A 94 8.38 1.90 -4.23
C LEU A 94 7.95 1.16 -2.95
N PRO A 95 8.88 0.75 -2.07
CA PRO A 95 8.51 0.10 -0.80
C PRO A 95 7.60 1.02 0.03
N ALA A 96 6.48 0.50 0.56
CA ALA A 96 5.55 1.36 1.31
C ALA A 96 6.15 1.88 2.63
N LYS A 97 6.99 1.07 3.31
CA LYS A 97 7.52 1.41 4.65
C LYS A 97 8.15 2.80 4.71
N GLN A 98 9.11 3.06 3.83
CA GLN A 98 9.74 4.37 3.65
C GLN A 98 10.64 4.36 2.42
N GLY A 99 10.90 5.53 1.85
CA GLY A 99 11.86 5.68 0.77
C GLY A 99 12.17 7.14 0.46
N PRO A 100 13.33 7.40 -0.17
CA PRO A 100 13.60 8.70 -0.76
C PRO A 100 12.75 8.87 -2.03
N ILE A 101 12.31 10.09 -2.29
CA ILE A 101 11.72 10.50 -3.57
C ILE A 101 12.88 11.04 -4.41
N ARG A 102 12.99 10.60 -5.66
CA ARG A 102 14.18 10.89 -6.49
C ARG A 102 13.82 11.48 -7.84
N GLY A 103 14.74 12.26 -8.37
CA GLY A 103 14.62 12.85 -9.70
C GLY A 103 13.52 13.90 -9.76
N SER A 104 12.85 14.02 -10.91
CA SER A 104 11.81 15.02 -11.15
C SER A 104 10.62 14.94 -10.18
N LEU A 105 10.39 13.78 -9.57
CA LEU A 105 9.27 13.58 -8.64
C LEU A 105 9.48 14.23 -7.27
N ALA A 106 10.72 14.47 -6.83
CA ALA A 106 11.00 15.02 -5.51
C ALA A 106 10.33 16.39 -5.30
N ASP A 107 10.22 17.17 -6.36
CA ASP A 107 9.59 18.49 -6.33
C ASP A 107 8.21 18.52 -6.99
N SER A 108 7.57 17.37 -7.20
CA SER A 108 6.33 17.35 -7.99
C SER A 108 5.30 16.30 -7.58
N VAL A 109 5.48 15.57 -6.47
CA VAL A 109 4.46 14.58 -6.08
C VAL A 109 3.16 15.28 -5.74
N ASP A 110 2.09 15.04 -6.51
CA ASP A 110 0.75 15.60 -6.32
C ASP A 110 -0.26 14.58 -5.81
N SER A 111 -0.02 13.29 -6.05
CA SER A 111 -0.92 12.24 -5.57
C SER A 111 -0.22 10.90 -5.42
N PHE A 112 -0.86 9.97 -4.69
CA PHE A 112 -0.30 8.65 -4.45
C PHE A 112 -1.35 7.54 -4.29
N LYS A 113 -0.91 6.29 -4.46
CA LYS A 113 -1.67 5.07 -4.13
C LYS A 113 -0.85 4.16 -3.22
N LEU A 114 -1.49 3.63 -2.17
CA LEU A 114 -0.97 2.49 -1.42
C LEU A 114 -1.56 1.18 -1.94
N CYS A 115 -0.72 0.15 -2.03
CA CYS A 115 -1.09 -1.11 -2.64
C CYS A 115 -0.57 -2.32 -1.86
N ASN A 116 -1.27 -3.44 -1.99
CA ASN A 116 -0.91 -4.77 -1.47
C ASN A 116 -0.65 -5.76 -2.59
#